data_AF-A0A1W5D7Q2-F1
#
_entry.id   AF-A0A1W5D7Q2-F1
#
_cell.length_a   1.000
_cell.length_b   1.000
_cell.length_c   1.000
_cell.angle_alpha   90.00
_cell.angle_beta   90.00
_cell.angle_gamma   90.00
#
_symmetry.space_group_name_H-M   'P 1'
#
loop_
_entity.id
_entity.type
_entity.pdbx_description
1 polymer ?
#
loop_
_entity_poly.entity_id
_entity_poly.type
_entity_poly.pdbx_seq_one_letter_code
_entity_poly.pdbx_strand_id
1 'polypeptide(L)' 'MAEAEAMYRRALEGKEKAWGPEHTSTLDTVNNLGKLYKYQGKMAEAEAMYRRALEGKEKAWGPEHTRTLGTVNNLG' A
#
# COMPACT_ATOMS: atom_id res chain seq x y z
N MET A 1 -15.21 4.01 -8.47
CA MET A 1 -14.12 4.51 -7.61
C MET A 1 -14.39 4.25 -6.13
N ALA A 2 -15.52 4.73 -5.58
CA ALA A 2 -15.85 4.53 -4.16
C ALA A 2 -16.01 3.04 -3.76
N GLU A 3 -16.60 2.22 -4.64
CA GLU A 3 -16.74 0.78 -4.37
C GLU A 3 -15.39 0.05 -4.27
N ALA A 4 -14.46 0.34 -5.19
CA ALA A 4 -13.11 -0.21 -5.12
C ALA A 4 -12.37 0.19 -3.84
N GLU A 5 -12.55 1.44 -3.39
CA GLU A 5 -11.98 1.93 -2.14
C GLU A 5 -12.53 1.16 -0.93
N ALA A 6 -13.85 0.97 -0.87
CA ALA A 6 -14.49 0.20 0.18
C ALA A 6 -14.00 -1.25 0.20
N MET A 7 -13.86 -1.90 -0.97
CA MET A 7 -13.34 -3.26 -1.07
C MET A 7 -11.89 -3.35 -0.58
N TYR A 8 -11.01 -2.42 -1.00
CA TYR A 8 -9.63 -2.43 -0.55
C TYR A 8 -9.49 -2.14 0.95
N ARG A 9 -10.30 -1.24 1.52
CA ARG A 9 -10.32 -0.97 2.97
C ARG A 9 -10.77 -2.20 3.75
N ARG A 10 -11.83 -2.88 3.31
CA ARG A 10 -12.28 -4.14 3.91
C ARG A 10 -11.20 -5.22 3.84
N ALA A 11 -10.53 -5.35 2.68
CA ALA A 11 -9.43 -6.29 2.53
C ALA A 11 -8.22 -5.95 3.43
N LEU A 12 -7.93 -4.66 3.60
CA LEU A 12 -6.86 -4.18 4.48
C LEU A 12 -7.15 -4.57 5.93
N GLU A 13 -8.33 -4.26 6.45
CA GLU A 13 -8.74 -4.61 7.82
C GLU A 13 -8.65 -6.11 8.07
N GLY A 14 -9.16 -6.93 7.13
CA GLY A 14 -9.08 -8.38 7.25
C GLY A 14 -7.65 -8.92 7.28
N LYS A 15 -6.76 -8.39 6.43
CA LYS A 15 -5.35 -8.81 6.39
C LYS A 15 -4.55 -8.31 7.59
N GLU A 16 -4.80 -7.09 8.06
CA GLU A 16 -4.21 -6.57 9.29
C GLU A 16 -4.56 -7.44 10.48
N LYS A 17 -5.83 -7.88 10.59
CA LYS A 17 -6.27 -8.78 11.65
C LYS A 17 -5.68 -10.19 11.53
N ALA A 18 -5.59 -10.73 10.32
CA ALA A 18 -5.15 -12.10 10.09
C ALA A 18 -3.62 -12.27 10.19
N TRP A 19 -2.86 -11.32 9.65
CA TRP A 19 -1.42 -11.44 9.44
C TRP A 19 -0.60 -10.28 10.02
N GLY A 20 -1.25 -9.21 10.44
CA GLY A 20 -0.60 -8.01 10.96
C GLY A 20 -0.37 -6.92 9.90
N PRO A 21 -0.09 -5.68 10.36
CA PRO A 21 0.04 -4.51 9.50
C PRO A 21 1.30 -4.51 8.62
N GLU A 22 2.35 -5.21 9.03
CA GLU A 22 3.63 -5.30 8.31
C GLU A 22 3.73 -6.50 7.38
N HIS A 23 2.71 -7.37 7.35
CA HIS A 23 2.74 -8.52 6.46
C HIS A 23 2.71 -8.07 5.00
N THR A 24 3.50 -8.73 4.16
CA THR A 24 3.73 -8.32 2.76
C THR A 24 2.45 -8.18 1.94
N SER A 25 1.50 -9.09 2.15
CA SER A 25 0.19 -9.03 1.48
C SER A 25 -0.71 -7.91 2.00
N THR A 26 -0.53 -7.47 3.26
CA THR A 26 -1.18 -6.29 3.83
C THR A 26 -0.60 -5.03 3.17
N LEU A 27 0.72 -4.95 3.09
CA LEU A 27 1.44 -3.83 2.46
C LEU A 27 1.14 -3.70 0.96
N ASP A 28 0.94 -4.81 0.25
CA ASP A 28 0.50 -4.77 -1.15
C ASP A 28 -0.92 -4.19 -1.29
N THR A 29 -1.83 -4.48 -0.34
CA THR A 29 -3.15 -3.84 -0.31
C THR A 29 -3.04 -2.34 -0.03
N VAL A 30 -2.17 -1.92 0.91
CA VAL A 30 -1.89 -0.50 1.16
C VAL A 30 -1.37 0.19 -0.11
N ASN A 31 -0.39 -0.40 -0.81
CA ASN A 31 0.12 0.15 -2.08
C ASN A 31 -0.98 0.29 -3.15
N ASN A 32 -1.91 -0.66 -3.23
CA ASN A 32 -3.01 -0.59 -4.19
C ASN A 32 -4.05 0.49 -3.83
N LEU A 33 -4.27 0.76 -2.54
CA LEU A 33 -5.04 1.93 -2.10
C LEU A 33 -4.36 3.23 -2.55
N GLY A 34 -3.02 3.30 -2.45
CA GLY A 34 -2.25 4.43 -2.98
C GLY A 34 -2.49 4.67 -4.47
N LYS A 35 -2.47 3.60 -5.28
CA LYS A 35 -2.79 3.68 -6.72
C LYS A 35 -4.19 4.19 -6.96
N LEU A 36 -5.17 3.66 -6.22
CA LEU A 36 -6.55 4.09 -6.33
C LEU A 36 -6.72 5.58 -6.02
N TYR A 37 -6.09 6.08 -4.95
CA TYR A 37 -6.14 7.51 -4.61
C TYR A 37 -5.44 8.38 -5.66
N LYS A 38 -4.30 7.95 -6.22
CA LYS A 38 -3.63 8.64 -7.33
C LYS A 38 -4.57 8.78 -8.53
N TYR A 39 -5.29 7.71 -8.89
CA TYR A 39 -6.30 7.76 -9.96
C TYR A 39 -7.52 8.64 -9.63
N GLN A 40 -7.82 8.89 -8.36
CA GLN A 40 -8.87 9.81 -7.92
C GLN A 40 -8.39 11.28 -7.82
N GLY A 41 -7.10 11.56 -8.07
CA GLY A 41 -6.50 12.89 -7.87
C GLY A 41 -6.20 13.23 -6.41
N LYS A 42 -6.36 12.27 -5.50
CA LYS A 42 -6.10 12.39 -4.06
C LYS A 42 -4.64 12.13 -3.74
N MET A 43 -3.78 13.10 -4.10
CA MET A 43 -2.32 12.89 -4.07
C MET A 43 -1.78 12.73 -2.65
N ALA A 44 -2.31 13.46 -1.67
CA ALA A 44 -1.87 13.37 -0.28
C ALA A 44 -2.18 11.98 0.32
N GLU A 45 -3.39 11.46 0.08
CA GLU A 45 -3.78 10.13 0.52
C GLU A 45 -2.99 9.03 -0.21
N ALA A 46 -2.69 9.23 -1.50
CA ALA A 46 -1.86 8.30 -2.26
C ALA A 46 -0.44 8.19 -1.69
N GLU A 47 0.20 9.34 -1.45
CA GLU A 47 1.54 9.44 -0.87
C GLU A 47 1.61 8.79 0.51
N ALA A 48 0.61 9.04 1.37
CA ALA A 48 0.53 8.41 2.69
C ALA A 48 0.47 6.88 2.60
N MET A 49 -0.32 6.33 1.67
CA MET A 49 -0.39 4.89 1.46
C MET A 49 0.94 4.32 0.94
N TYR A 50 1.56 4.96 -0.06
CA TYR A 50 2.82 4.46 -0.59
C TYR A 50 3.96 4.52 0.42
N ARG A 51 4.06 5.58 1.24
CA ARG A 51 5.06 5.66 2.32
C ARG A 51 4.89 4.54 3.33
N ARG A 52 3.66 4.30 3.78
CA ARG A 52 3.37 3.19 4.69
C ARG A 52 3.76 1.83 4.08
N ALA A 53 3.45 1.62 2.81
CA ALA A 53 3.82 0.38 2.11
C ALA A 53 5.35 0.24 1.93
N LEU A 54 6.04 1.36 1.67
CA LEU A 54 7.48 1.40 1.49
C LEU A 54 8.21 1.02 2.77
N GLU A 55 7.90 1.68 3.89
CA GLU A 55 8.51 1.41 5.20
C GLU A 55 8.37 -0.07 5.60
N GLY A 56 7.17 -0.63 5.45
CA GLY A 56 6.96 -2.04 5.76
C GLY A 56 7.71 -2.99 4.83
N LYS A 57 7.83 -2.67 3.54
CA LYS A 57 8.54 -3.52 2.56
C LYS A 57 10.06 -3.43 2.74
N GLU A 58 10.59 -2.27 3.08
CA GLU A 58 12.00 -2.09 3.45
C GLU A 58 12.34 -2.94 4.68
N LYS A 59 11.49 -2.94 5.70
CA LYS A 59 11.69 -3.79 6.88
C LYS A 59 11.61 -5.28 6.57
N ALA A 60 10.68 -5.69 5.69
CA ALA A 60 10.46 -7.10 5.38
C ALA A 60 11.51 -7.70 4.42
N TRP A 61 11.99 -6.93 3.44
CA TRP A 61 12.83 -7.44 2.35
C TRP A 61 14.07 -6.59 2.03
N GLY A 62 14.21 -5.42 2.63
CA GLY A 62 15.26 -4.46 2.31
C GLY A 62 14.88 -3.47 1.20
N PRO A 63 15.66 -2.38 1.05
CA PRO A 63 15.42 -1.30 0.11
C PRO A 63 15.53 -1.71 -1.36
N GLU A 64 16.45 -2.62 -1.68
CA GLU A 64 16.75 -3.03 -3.07
C GLU A 64 15.81 -4.12 -3.61
N HIS A 65 14.91 -4.64 -2.79
CA HIS A 65 14.01 -5.70 -3.23
C HIS A 65 13.01 -5.16 -4.27
N THR A 66 12.72 -5.95 -5.31
CA THR A 66 11.90 -5.52 -6.47
C THR A 66 10.53 -4.96 -6.07
N ARG A 67 9.89 -5.51 -5.03
CA ARG A 67 8.60 -4.98 -4.54
C ARG A 67 8.74 -3.65 -3.78
N THR A 68 9.87 -3.41 -3.15
CA THR A 68 10.20 -2.15 -2.48
C THR A 68 10.44 -1.06 -3.52
N LEU A 69 11.30 -1.34 -4.51
CA LEU A 69 11.56 -0.46 -5.65
C LEU A 69 10.27 -0.16 -6.45
N GLY A 70 9.39 -1.15 -6.62
CA GLY A 70 8.08 -0.93 -7.26
C GLY A 70 7.17 0.03 -6.48
N THR A 71 7.38 0.20 -5.17
CA THR A 71 6.65 1.18 -4.35
C THR A 71 7.29 2.56 -4.48
N VAL A 72 8.63 2.65 -4.53
CA VAL A 72 9.38 3.88 -4.84
C VAL A 72 8.94 4.45 -6.20
N ASN A 73 8.83 3.61 -7.22
CA ASN A 73 8.35 4.02 -8.55
C ASN A 73 6.92 4.60 -8.52
N ASN A 74 6.09 4.27 -7.53
CA ASN A 74 4.74 4.83 -7.43
C ASN A 74 4.71 6.20 -6.71
N LEU A 75 5.76 6.51 -5.93
CA LEU A 75 5.98 7.80 -5.27
C LEU A 75 6.56 8.87 -6.21
N GLY A 76 7.30 8.46 -7.24
CA GLY A 76 7.72 9.30 -8.38
C GLY A 76 6.65 9.46 -9.45
#